data_AF-A0A5A7NDY0-F1
#
_entry.id   AF-A0A5A7NDY0-F1
#
_cell.length_a   1.000
_cell.length_b   1.000
_cell.length_c   1.000
_cell.angle_alpha   90.00
_cell.angle_beta   90.00
_cell.angle_gamma   90.00
#
_symmetry.space_group_name_H-M   'P 1'
#
loop_
_entity.id
_entity.type
_entity.pdbx_description
1 polymer ?
#
loop_
_entity_poly.entity_id
_entity_poly.type
_entity_poly.pdbx_seq_one_letter_code
_entity_poly.pdbx_strand_id
1 'polypeptide(L)'
;MLGMHGSKAANLAVQNCDLLICCGARFDDRATGRLEGFAPHARILHMDGDWAEISKLKTADHGLVGDLAHMLNSLHPGALAINDWIDDCAQDKKKPHMAL
;
A
#
# COMPACT_ATOMS: atom_id res chain seq x y z
N MET A 1 -6.18 9.90 -0.57
CA MET A 1 -5.27 9.71 0.58
C MET A 1 -5.77 8.51 1.36
N LEU A 2 -4.88 7.66 1.89
CA LEU A 2 -5.25 6.56 2.79
C LEU A 2 -5.21 7.01 4.25
N GLY A 3 -5.80 6.25 5.16
CA GLY A 3 -5.74 6.46 6.61
C GLY A 3 -7.02 7.02 7.23
N MET A 4 -6.90 7.52 8.46
CA MET A 4 -8.00 7.95 9.33
C MET A 4 -8.86 9.06 8.73
N HIS A 5 -8.25 9.97 7.96
CA HIS A 5 -8.93 11.01 7.18
C HIS A 5 -8.81 10.76 5.68
N GLY A 6 -8.49 9.52 5.31
CA GLY A 6 -8.38 9.08 3.93
C GLY A 6 -9.73 8.85 3.27
N SER A 7 -9.72 8.74 1.95
CA SER A 7 -10.88 8.32 1.18
C SER A 7 -11.19 6.85 1.41
N LYS A 8 -12.47 6.50 1.58
CA LYS A 8 -12.94 5.11 1.67
C LYS A 8 -12.36 4.22 0.57
N ALA A 9 -12.35 4.70 -0.68
CA ALA A 9 -11.80 3.96 -1.82
C ALA A 9 -10.31 3.59 -1.65
N ALA A 10 -9.49 4.50 -1.12
CA ALA A 10 -8.08 4.21 -0.87
C ALA A 10 -7.89 3.17 0.24
N ASN A 11 -8.68 3.26 1.32
CA ASN A 11 -8.63 2.29 2.41
C ASN A 11 -9.12 0.90 1.96
N LEU A 12 -10.14 0.84 1.10
CA LEU A 12 -10.61 -0.41 0.48
C LEU A 12 -9.57 -1.02 -0.45
N ALA A 13 -8.93 -0.20 -1.29
CA ALA A 13 -7.86 -0.68 -2.17
C ALA A 13 -6.71 -1.32 -1.37
N VAL A 14 -6.32 -0.73 -0.24
CA VAL A 14 -5.30 -1.31 0.63
C VAL A 14 -5.80 -2.57 1.34
N GLN A 15 -7.05 -2.60 1.81
CA GLN A 15 -7.59 -3.80 2.46
C GLN A 15 -7.73 -5.01 1.54
N ASN A 16 -8.04 -4.76 0.27
CA ASN A 16 -8.33 -5.82 -0.70
C ASN A 16 -7.12 -6.18 -1.58
N CYS A 17 -5.98 -5.50 -1.45
CA CYS A 17 -4.80 -5.82 -2.24
C CYS A 17 -4.14 -7.15 -1.82
N ASP A 18 -3.55 -7.83 -2.78
CA ASP A 18 -2.73 -9.04 -2.62
C ASP A 18 -1.22 -8.72 -2.60
N LEU A 19 -0.83 -7.53 -3.06
CA LEU A 19 0.51 -6.96 -3.00
C LEU A 19 0.44 -5.49 -2.59
N LEU A 20 1.11 -5.15 -1.49
CA LEU A 20 1.31 -3.78 -1.03
C LEU A 20 2.77 -3.37 -1.26
N ILE A 21 2.98 -2.38 -2.13
CA ILE A 21 4.29 -1.78 -2.37
C ILE A 21 4.36 -0.48 -1.58
N CYS A 22 5.15 -0.48 -0.50
CA CYS A 22 5.38 0.68 0.37
C CYS A 22 6.66 1.41 -0.05
N CYS A 23 6.52 2.59 -0.65
CA CYS A 23 7.64 3.37 -1.21
C CYS A 23 7.95 4.60 -0.33
N GLY A 24 9.03 4.55 0.45
CA GLY A 24 9.49 5.67 1.30
C GLY A 24 8.46 6.11 2.35
N ALA A 25 7.54 5.23 2.71
CA ALA A 25 6.50 5.47 3.69
C ALA A 25 6.67 4.57 4.90
N ARG A 26 6.14 5.03 6.03
CA ARG A 26 6.16 4.32 7.30
C ARG A 26 4.75 3.91 7.67
N PHE A 27 4.61 2.77 8.31
CA PHE A 27 3.32 2.22 8.76
C PHE A 27 2.81 2.94 10.03
N ASP A 28 2.71 4.27 9.97
CA ASP A 28 2.19 5.13 11.03
C ASP A 28 0.73 4.81 11.34
N ASP A 29 0.33 4.91 12.61
CA ASP A 29 -1.00 4.55 13.10
C ASP A 29 -2.13 5.38 12.46
N ARG A 30 -1.87 6.63 12.06
CA ARG A 30 -2.83 7.46 11.31
C ARG A 30 -3.10 6.94 9.91
N ALA A 31 -2.15 6.23 9.32
CA ALA A 31 -2.30 5.58 8.02
C ALA A 31 -2.93 4.18 8.17
N THR A 32 -2.47 3.40 9.15
CA THR A 32 -2.84 1.99 9.26
C THR A 32 -4.06 1.72 10.13
N GLY A 33 -4.37 2.61 11.07
CA GLY A 33 -5.25 2.29 12.19
C GLY A 33 -4.68 1.12 12.99
N ARG A 34 -5.47 0.06 13.19
CA ARG A 34 -4.99 -1.18 13.81
C ARG A 34 -4.12 -1.97 12.84
N LEU A 35 -2.85 -2.11 13.16
CA LEU A 35 -1.84 -2.64 12.26
C LEU A 35 -2.06 -4.12 11.89
N GLU A 36 -2.60 -4.92 12.82
CA GLU A 36 -2.93 -6.33 12.60
C GLU A 36 -3.98 -6.50 11.50
N GLY A 37 -4.91 -5.53 11.39
CA GLY A 37 -5.97 -5.52 10.38
C GLY A 37 -5.58 -4.85 9.07
N PHE A 38 -4.43 -4.19 9.00
CA PHE A 38 -4.02 -3.41 7.83
C PHE A 38 -3.45 -4.31 6.72
N ALA A 39 -4.00 -4.23 5.50
CA ALA A 39 -3.60 -5.04 4.36
C ALA A 39 -3.45 -6.55 4.69
N PRO A 40 -4.53 -7.20 5.20
CA PRO A 40 -4.45 -8.49 5.87
C PRO A 40 -4.10 -9.67 4.95
N HIS A 41 -4.25 -9.50 3.65
CA HIS A 41 -4.02 -10.54 2.64
C HIS A 41 -2.85 -10.21 1.70
N ALA A 42 -2.18 -9.08 1.92
CA ALA A 42 -1.15 -8.59 1.03
C ALA A 42 0.23 -9.18 1.38
N ARG A 43 0.98 -9.58 0.36
CA ARG A 43 2.44 -9.59 0.44
C ARG A 43 2.95 -8.16 0.46
N ILE A 44 4.06 -7.90 1.15
CA ILE A 44 4.56 -6.55 1.39
C ILE A 44 5.98 -6.42 0.85
N LEU A 45 6.13 -5.49 -0.09
CA LEU A 45 7.42 -4.95 -0.53
C LEU A 45 7.62 -3.59 0.14
N HIS A 46 8.59 -3.48 1.05
CA HIS A 46 8.91 -2.23 1.73
C HIS A 46 10.22 -1.67 1.20
N MET A 47 10.15 -0.51 0.56
CA MET A 47 11.29 0.21 -0.01
C MET A 47 11.53 1.47 0.80
N ASP A 48 12.67 1.60 1.46
CA ASP A 48 12.99 2.77 2.29
C ASP A 48 14.47 3.12 2.21
N GLY A 49 14.84 4.39 2.44
CA GLY A 49 16.24 4.79 2.56
C GLY A 49 16.83 4.45 3.92
N ASP A 50 15.97 4.27 4.92
CA ASP A 50 16.36 3.92 6.29
C ASP A 50 16.10 2.44 6.57
N TRP A 51 17.18 1.68 6.77
CA TRP A 51 17.10 0.25 7.11
C TRP A 51 16.30 -0.01 8.39
N ALA A 52 16.27 0.94 9.33
CA ALA A 52 15.61 0.79 10.62
C ALA A 52 14.08 0.81 10.50
N GLU A 53 13.53 1.29 9.39
CA GLU A 53 12.09 1.32 9.14
C GLU A 53 11.57 0.03 8.49
N ILE A 54 12.44 -0.72 7.80
CA ILE A 54 12.08 -2.00 7.18
C ILE A 54 11.65 -3.00 8.25
N SER A 55 10.45 -3.56 8.11
CA SER A 55 9.88 -4.55 9.04
C SER A 55 9.75 -4.08 10.51
N LYS A 56 9.88 -2.78 10.78
CA LYS A 56 9.82 -2.21 12.13
C LYS A 56 8.45 -2.35 12.78
N LEU A 57 7.40 -2.02 12.02
CA LEU A 57 6.02 -2.05 12.49
C LEU A 57 5.26 -3.21 11.85
N LYS A 58 5.34 -3.37 10.53
CA LYS A 58 4.73 -4.47 9.80
C LYS A 58 5.80 -5.24 9.04
N THR A 59 5.85 -6.54 9.23
CA THR A 59 6.82 -7.42 8.56
C THR A 59 6.67 -7.34 7.05
N ALA A 60 7.75 -6.97 6.36
CA ALA A 60 7.82 -7.03 4.91
C ALA A 60 8.24 -8.44 4.45
N ASP A 61 7.60 -8.97 3.42
CA ASP A 61 8.07 -10.17 2.73
C ASP A 61 9.41 -9.88 2.02
N HIS A 62 9.55 -8.67 1.47
CA HIS A 62 10.76 -8.18 0.86
C HIS A 62 11.04 -6.73 1.31
N GLY A 63 12.25 -6.49 1.83
CA GLY A 63 12.74 -5.16 2.19
C GLY A 63 13.85 -4.72 1.24
N LEU A 64 13.73 -3.53 0.66
CA LEU A 64 14.77 -2.91 -0.17
C LEU A 64 15.23 -1.60 0.47
N VAL A 65 16.53 -1.53 0.78
CA VAL A 65 17.14 -0.35 1.38
C VAL A 65 17.97 0.40 0.35
N GLY A 66 17.72 1.69 0.16
CA GLY A 66 18.52 2.53 -0.72
C GLY A 66 17.81 3.76 -1.25
N ASP A 67 18.37 4.34 -2.32
CA ASP A 67 17.76 5.48 -2.99
C ASP A 67 16.45 5.08 -3.67
N LEU A 68 15.34 5.68 -3.23
CA LEU A 68 14.00 5.30 -3.69
C LEU A 68 13.80 5.54 -5.19
N ALA A 69 14.37 6.63 -5.73
CA ALA A 69 14.25 6.94 -7.16
C ALA A 69 14.96 5.87 -8.01
N HIS A 70 16.17 5.47 -7.62
CA HIS A 70 16.91 4.41 -8.29
C HIS A 70 16.15 3.07 -8.25
N MET A 71 15.61 2.70 -7.09
CA MET A 71 14.88 1.44 -6.95
C MET A 71 13.59 1.44 -7.78
N LEU A 72 12.81 2.54 -7.77
CA LEU A 72 11.61 2.69 -8.59
C LEU A 72 11.91 2.63 -10.09
N ASN A 73 12.99 3.29 -10.53
CA ASN A 73 13.41 3.26 -11.93
C ASN A 73 13.89 1.87 -12.39
N SER A 74 14.25 1.00 -11.44
CA SER A 74 14.69 -0.38 -11.72
C SER A 74 13.52 -1.38 -11.73
N LEU A 75 12.31 -0.96 -11.36
CA LEU A 75 11.14 -1.83 -11.39
C LEU A 75 10.66 -2.05 -12.83
N HIS A 76 10.64 -3.31 -13.25
CA HIS A 76 10.18 -3.72 -14.56
C HIS A 76 9.17 -4.88 -14.44
N PRO A 77 7.92 -4.59 -14.06
CA PRO A 77 6.89 -5.63 -13.86
C PRO A 77 6.40 -6.27 -15.17
N GLY A 78 6.78 -5.73 -16.34
CA GLY A 78 6.24 -6.17 -17.62
C GLY A 78 4.76 -5.85 -17.77
N ALA A 79 4.05 -6.64 -18.58
CA ALA A 79 2.60 -6.49 -18.74
C ALA A 79 1.87 -7.06 -17.51
N LEU A 80 1.03 -6.23 -16.89
CA LEU A 80 0.22 -6.61 -15.73
C LEU A 80 -1.20 -6.95 -16.15
N ALA A 81 -1.69 -8.12 -15.75
CA ALA A 81 -3.08 -8.52 -15.91
C ALA A 81 -3.93 -8.05 -14.71
N ILE A 82 -4.08 -6.73 -14.56
CA ILE A 82 -4.76 -6.10 -13.41
C ILE A 82 -5.93 -5.20 -13.82
N ASN A 83 -6.46 -5.36 -15.03
CA ASN A 83 -7.55 -4.50 -15.53
C ASN A 83 -8.79 -4.58 -14.63
N ASP A 84 -9.17 -5.79 -14.20
CA ASP A 84 -10.30 -6.00 -13.28
C ASP A 84 -10.08 -5.22 -11.97
N TRP A 85 -8.86 -5.26 -11.42
CA TRP A 85 -8.50 -4.51 -10.21
C TRP A 85 -8.54 -2.99 -10.41
N ILE A 86 -8.09 -2.50 -11.57
CA ILE A 86 -8.16 -1.08 -11.94
C ILE A 86 -9.64 -0.64 -11.99
N ASP A 87 -10.50 -1.44 -12.60
CA ASP A 87 -11.93 -1.17 -12.72
C ASP A 87 -12.61 -1.17 -11.35
N ASP A 88 -12.31 -2.14 -10.48
CA ASP A 88 -12.82 -2.19 -9.11
C ASP A 88 -12.43 -0.94 -8.32
N CYS A 89 -11.15 -0.55 -8.37
CA CYS A 89 -10.67 0.67 -7.72
C CYS A 89 -11.34 1.94 -8.27
N ALA A 90 -11.57 1.99 -9.59
CA ALA A 90 -12.24 3.12 -10.24
C ALA A 90 -13.73 3.20 -9.86
N GLN A 91 -14.41 2.07 -9.69
CA GLN A 91 -15.79 2.00 -9.22
C GLN A 91 -15.90 2.46 -7.76
N ASP A 92 -15.01 1.97 -6.89
CA ASP A 92 -14.99 2.36 -5.48
C ASP A 92 -14.76 3.85 -5.29
N LYS A 93 -13.96 4.48 -6.16
CA LYS A 93 -13.74 5.93 -6.15
C LYS A 93 -15.01 6.74 -6.48
N LYS A 94 -15.94 6.19 -7.27
CA LYS A 94 -17.21 6.86 -7.64
C LYS A 94 -18.29 6.70 -6.59
N LYS A 95 -18.18 5.71 -5.69
CA LYS A 95 -19.19 5.48 -4.65
C LYS A 95 -19.21 6.67 -3.68
N PRO A 96 -20.38 7.29 -3.45
CA PRO A 96 -20.47 8.40 -2.50
C PRO A 96 -20.06 7.92 -1.11
N HIS A 97 -19.43 8.82 -0.35
CA HIS A 97 -19.14 8.57 1.05
C HIS A 97 -20.49 8.54 1.79
N MET A 98 -21.08 7.37 1.99
CA MET A 98 -22.17 7.23 2.95
C MET A 98 -21.60 7.56 4.32
N ALA A 99 -21.93 8.75 4.82
CA ALA A 99 -21.80 9.07 6.23
C ALA A 99 -22.73 8.10 6.98
N LEU A 100 -22.16 7.33 7.90
CA LEU A 100 -22.92 6.72 8.98
C LEU A 100 -23.29 7.81 9.99
#